data_AF-A0A3D5R999-F1
#
_entry.id   AF-A0A3D5R999-F1
#
_cell.length_a   1.000
_cell.length_b   1.000
_cell.length_c   1.000
_cell.angle_alpha   90.00
_cell.angle_beta   90.00
_cell.angle_gamma   90.00
#
_symmetry.space_group_name_H-M   'P 1'
#
loop_
_entity.id
_entity.type
_entity.pdbx_description
1 polymer ?
#
loop_
_entity_poly.entity_id
_entity_poly.type
_entity_poly.pdbx_seq_one_letter_code
_entity_poly.pdbx_strand_id
1 'polypeptide(L)'
;ASRAQHVTEKIRPTIESGKDLICERFYYSSLVYQGIGRKLGIDVVKHFNEFAIQGVYPDLVIFLDIDPKKALLRKEDDGDLDRLEIEDIDFHREVYRGYKEIIDILPEISVVNADRDKEEIYKEVKILLNDILEGR
;
A
#
# COMPACT_ATOMS: atom_id res chain seq x y z
N ALA A 1 -4.47 -13.19 8.69
CA ALA A 1 -5.19 -12.49 9.76
C ALA A 1 -6.25 -11.58 9.14
N SER A 2 -7.40 -11.38 9.78
CA SER A 2 -8.35 -10.36 9.33
C SER A 2 -7.78 -8.96 9.63
N ARG A 3 -8.10 -7.95 8.82
CA ARG A 3 -7.67 -6.56 9.02
C ARG A 3 -7.95 -6.08 10.44
N ALA A 4 -9.16 -6.38 10.95
CA ALA A 4 -9.60 -6.02 12.28
C ALA A 4 -8.68 -6.59 13.37
N GLN A 5 -8.34 -7.87 13.28
CA GLN A 5 -7.43 -8.49 14.24
C GLN A 5 -6.04 -7.83 14.21
N HIS A 6 -5.50 -7.58 13.01
CA HIS A 6 -4.19 -6.94 12.88
C HIS A 6 -4.18 -5.53 13.49
N VAL A 7 -5.26 -4.77 13.27
CA VAL A 7 -5.42 -3.44 13.84
C VAL A 7 -5.50 -3.48 15.35
N THR A 8 -6.36 -4.33 15.92
CA THR A 8 -6.58 -4.42 17.37
C THR A 8 -5.36 -4.96 18.12
N GLU A 9 -4.68 -5.98 17.59
CA GLU A 9 -3.62 -6.68 18.33
C GLU A 9 -2.22 -6.10 18.12
N LYS A 10 -1.98 -5.39 17.01
CA LYS A 10 -0.64 -4.91 16.64
C LYS A 10 -0.59 -3.41 16.39
N ILE A 11 -1.41 -2.91 15.47
CA ILE A 11 -1.28 -1.54 14.97
C ILE A 11 -1.66 -0.54 16.07
N ARG A 12 -2.88 -0.65 16.60
CA ARG A 12 -3.41 0.29 17.60
C ARG A 12 -2.55 0.33 18.87
N PRO A 13 -2.16 -0.80 19.50
CA PRO A 13 -1.29 -0.77 20.67
C PRO A 13 0.08 -0.12 20.39
N THR A 14 0.61 -0.29 19.17
CA THR A 14 1.91 0.29 18.79
C THR A 14 1.82 1.80 18.70
N ILE A 15 0.84 2.33 17.96
CA ILE A 15 0.69 3.79 17.77
C ILE A 15 0.25 4.48 19.07
N GLU A 16 -0.61 3.86 19.88
CA GLU A 16 -1.03 4.40 21.19
C GLU A 16 0.14 4.45 22.20
N SER A 17 1.18 3.64 22.00
CA SER A 17 2.42 3.71 22.78
C SER A 17 3.40 4.81 22.33
N GLY A 18 3.00 5.64 21.36
CA GLY A 18 3.82 6.73 20.82
C GLY A 18 4.94 6.26 19.89
N LYS A 19 4.83 5.04 19.33
CA LYS A 19 5.82 4.49 18.40
C LYS A 19 5.38 4.66 16.96
N ASP A 20 6.37 4.85 16.10
CA ASP A 20 6.19 4.75 14.65
C ASP A 20 5.96 3.31 14.21
N LEU A 21 5.06 3.14 13.25
CA LEU A 21 4.76 1.85 12.65
C LEU A 21 4.88 1.95 11.13
N ILE A 22 5.71 1.09 10.56
CA ILE A 22 5.77 0.85 9.12
C ILE A 22 4.98 -0.42 8.82
N CYS A 23 4.00 -0.33 7.93
CA CYS A 23 3.20 -1.46 7.51
C CYS A 23 3.39 -1.71 6.01
N GLU A 24 3.79 -2.93 5.65
CA GLU A 24 3.76 -3.35 4.25
C GLU A 24 2.30 -3.59 3.85
N ARG A 25 1.76 -2.68 3.03
CA ARG A 25 0.35 -2.63 2.60
C ARG A 25 -0.62 -2.39 3.74
N PHE A 26 -1.68 -1.64 3.46
CA PHE A 26 -2.74 -1.39 4.44
C PHE A 26 -4.11 -1.24 3.76
N TYR A 27 -4.96 -0.36 4.28
CA TYR A 27 -6.32 -0.08 3.84
C TYR A 27 -6.47 0.07 2.32
N TYR A 28 -5.67 0.93 1.69
CA TYR A 28 -5.76 1.21 0.26
C TYR A 28 -5.49 -0.01 -0.62
N SER A 29 -4.62 -0.92 -0.20
CA SER A 29 -4.41 -2.19 -0.91
C SER A 29 -5.67 -3.04 -0.92
N SER A 30 -6.46 -3.05 0.15
CA SER A 30 -7.73 -3.77 0.14
C SER A 30 -8.70 -3.16 -0.88
N LEU A 31 -8.84 -1.84 -0.92
CA LEU A 31 -9.72 -1.14 -1.87
C LEU A 31 -9.34 -1.46 -3.32
N VAL A 32 -8.05 -1.35 -3.66
CA VAL A 32 -7.60 -1.54 -5.03
C VAL A 32 -7.64 -3.01 -5.44
N TYR A 33 -7.03 -3.92 -4.67
CA TYR A 33 -6.98 -5.32 -5.05
C TYR A 33 -8.36 -5.96 -5.11
N GLN A 34 -9.20 -5.69 -4.11
CA GLN A 34 -10.50 -6.35 -4.00
C GLN A 34 -11.61 -5.56 -4.71
N GLY A 35 -11.63 -4.24 -4.54
CA GLY A 35 -12.67 -3.39 -5.12
C GLY A 35 -12.54 -3.29 -6.64
N ILE A 36 -11.32 -3.06 -7.12
CA ILE A 36 -11.02 -2.88 -8.56
C ILE A 36 -10.55 -4.21 -9.16
N GLY A 37 -9.42 -4.74 -8.70
CA GLY A 37 -8.80 -5.94 -9.27
C GLY A 37 -9.73 -7.16 -9.29
N ARG A 38 -10.46 -7.42 -8.19
CA ARG A 38 -11.48 -8.49 -8.10
C ARG A 38 -12.90 -8.03 -8.39
N LYS A 39 -13.09 -6.76 -8.78
CA LYS A 39 -14.39 -6.19 -9.19
C LYS A 39 -15.50 -6.33 -8.14
N LEU A 40 -15.16 -6.32 -6.85
CA LEU A 40 -16.16 -6.33 -5.76
C LEU A 40 -16.82 -4.96 -5.56
N GLY A 41 -16.27 -3.90 -6.16
CA GLY A 41 -16.70 -2.52 -5.97
C GLY A 41 -15.98 -1.85 -4.80
N ILE A 42 -15.44 -0.65 -5.04
CA ILE A 42 -14.68 0.11 -4.04
C ILE A 42 -15.55 0.41 -2.81
N ASP A 43 -16.79 0.84 -3.01
CA ASP A 43 -17.68 1.21 -1.90
C ASP A 43 -18.01 0.04 -0.97
N VAL A 44 -18.20 -1.15 -1.54
CA VAL A 44 -18.46 -2.37 -0.78
C VAL A 44 -17.24 -2.72 0.07
N VAL A 45 -16.05 -2.75 -0.55
CA VAL A 45 -14.81 -3.10 0.16
C VAL A 45 -14.45 -2.04 1.20
N LYS A 46 -14.67 -0.77 0.88
CA LYS A 46 -14.53 0.36 1.80
C LYS A 46 -15.40 0.15 3.02
N HIS A 47 -16.70 -0.08 2.86
CA HIS A 47 -17.64 -0.26 3.97
C HIS A 47 -17.15 -1.29 5.00
N PHE A 48 -16.70 -2.46 4.55
CA PHE A 48 -16.16 -3.49 5.46
C PHE A 48 -14.82 -3.12 6.08
N ASN A 49 -13.93 -2.47 5.31
CA ASN A 49 -12.63 -2.09 5.83
C ASN A 49 -12.71 -0.93 6.83
N GLU A 50 -13.63 0.02 6.65
CA GLU A 50 -13.85 1.13 7.60
C GLU A 50 -14.15 0.61 9.01
N PHE A 51 -15.04 -0.40 9.09
CA PHE A 51 -15.31 -1.08 10.36
C PHE A 51 -14.06 -1.77 10.92
N ALA A 52 -13.27 -2.42 10.06
CA ALA A 52 -12.09 -3.18 10.48
C ALA A 52 -10.92 -2.30 10.92
N ILE A 53 -10.74 -1.11 10.34
CA ILE A 53 -9.63 -0.20 10.70
C ILE A 53 -9.96 0.67 11.91
N GLN A 54 -11.23 0.79 12.29
CA GLN A 54 -11.65 1.50 13.51
C GLN A 54 -11.04 2.92 13.61
N GLY A 55 -11.06 3.65 12.49
CA GLY A 55 -10.53 5.02 12.39
C GLY A 55 -9.01 5.13 12.33
N VAL A 56 -8.26 4.03 12.22
CA VAL A 56 -6.81 4.06 12.00
C VAL A 56 -6.53 4.26 10.52
N TYR A 57 -5.94 5.40 10.18
CA TYR A 57 -5.44 5.73 8.84
C TYR A 57 -3.92 5.96 8.89
N PRO A 58 -3.21 5.71 7.78
CA PRO A 58 -1.79 6.04 7.68
C PRO A 58 -1.58 7.56 7.57
N ASP A 59 -0.54 8.07 8.24
CA ASP A 59 -0.09 9.46 8.05
C ASP A 59 0.63 9.66 6.69
N LEU A 60 1.27 8.59 6.20
CA LEU A 60 1.97 8.53 4.92
C LEU A 60 1.72 7.20 4.24
N VAL A 61 1.50 7.24 2.93
CA VAL A 61 1.51 6.07 2.06
C VAL A 61 2.52 6.30 0.96
N ILE A 62 3.51 5.42 0.86
CA ILE A 62 4.48 5.46 -0.22
C ILE A 62 4.04 4.47 -1.30
N PHE A 63 3.61 4.99 -2.44
CA PHE A 63 3.34 4.19 -3.62
C PHE A 63 4.59 4.10 -4.49
N LEU A 64 5.17 2.91 -4.56
CA LEU A 64 6.30 2.61 -5.44
C LEU A 64 5.78 2.41 -6.87
N ASP A 65 5.90 3.45 -7.70
CA ASP A 65 5.41 3.45 -9.08
C ASP A 65 6.38 2.70 -10.00
N ILE A 66 5.95 1.54 -10.46
CA ILE A 66 6.70 0.68 -11.38
C ILE A 66 5.73 0.01 -12.36
N ASP A 67 6.18 -0.15 -13.60
CA ASP A 67 5.44 -0.92 -14.60
C ASP A 67 5.18 -2.36 -14.09
N PRO A 68 3.93 -2.85 -14.14
CA PRO A 68 3.58 -4.18 -13.65
C PRO A 68 4.42 -5.32 -14.22
N LYS A 69 4.84 -5.25 -15.49
CA LYS A 69 5.68 -6.30 -16.08
C LYS A 69 7.07 -6.28 -15.47
N LYS A 70 7.67 -5.10 -15.31
CA LYS A 70 8.98 -4.98 -14.65
C LYS A 70 8.91 -5.45 -13.20
N ALA A 71 7.82 -5.14 -12.50
CA ALA A 71 7.62 -5.60 -11.12
C ALA A 71 7.53 -7.12 -11.02
N LEU A 72 6.83 -7.79 -11.95
CA LEU A 72 6.76 -9.25 -12.01
C LEU A 72 8.12 -9.88 -12.30
N LEU A 73 8.87 -9.35 -13.28
CA LEU A 73 10.22 -9.84 -13.58
C LEU A 73 11.15 -9.78 -12.36
N ARG A 74 11.13 -8.66 -11.61
CA ARG A 74 11.92 -8.51 -10.37
C ARG A 74 11.54 -9.55 -9.30
N LYS A 75 10.29 -10.01 -9.27
CA LYS A 75 9.81 -11.02 -8.31
C LYS A 75 10.14 -12.44 -8.72
N GLU A 76 10.07 -12.74 -10.02
CA GLU A 76 10.52 -14.03 -10.55
C GLU A 76 11.98 -14.30 -10.21
N ASP A 77 12.82 -13.25 -10.26
CA ASP A 77 14.24 -13.33 -9.86
C ASP A 77 14.45 -13.55 -8.35
N ASP A 78 13.48 -13.17 -7.50
CA ASP A 78 13.56 -13.26 -6.03
C ASP A 78 13.01 -14.59 -5.48
N GLY A 79 12.23 -15.33 -6.27
CA GLY A 79 11.85 -16.73 -6.02
C GLY A 79 10.72 -16.98 -5.00
N ASP A 80 10.26 -15.96 -4.28
CA ASP A 80 9.12 -16.02 -3.35
C ASP A 80 7.90 -15.35 -3.97
N LEU A 81 6.99 -16.14 -4.55
CA LEU A 81 5.70 -15.64 -5.06
C LEU A 81 4.58 -15.91 -4.05
N ASP A 82 3.93 -14.86 -3.56
CA ASP A 82 2.72 -14.96 -2.75
C ASP A 82 1.47 -15.34 -3.59
N ARG A 83 0.36 -15.67 -2.93
CA ARG A 83 -0.90 -16.05 -3.62
C ARG A 83 -1.50 -14.95 -4.51
N LEU A 84 -1.21 -13.68 -4.26
CA LEU A 84 -1.65 -12.54 -5.06
C LEU A 84 -0.71 -12.29 -6.26
N GLU A 85 0.51 -12.80 -6.20
CA GLU A 85 1.57 -12.70 -7.21
C GLU A 85 1.53 -13.83 -8.23
N ILE A 86 0.70 -14.85 -8.00
CA ILE A 86 0.39 -15.92 -8.97
C ILE A 86 -0.73 -15.48 -9.96
N GLU A 87 -1.28 -14.28 -9.78
CA GLU A 87 -2.31 -13.75 -10.68
C GLU A 87 -1.72 -13.30 -12.03
N ASP A 88 -2.57 -13.26 -13.06
CA ASP A 88 -2.14 -12.88 -14.41
C ASP A 88 -1.69 -11.41 -14.49
N ILE A 89 -0.83 -11.09 -15.46
CA ILE A 89 -0.35 -9.72 -15.73
C ILE A 89 -1.51 -8.74 -15.89
N ASP A 90 -2.64 -9.18 -16.43
CA ASP A 90 -3.83 -8.34 -16.59
C ASP A 90 -4.45 -7.97 -15.24
N PHE A 91 -4.44 -8.86 -14.24
CA PHE A 91 -4.84 -8.50 -12.88
C PHE A 91 -3.91 -7.44 -12.28
N HIS A 92 -2.60 -7.62 -12.41
CA HIS A 92 -1.62 -6.65 -11.92
C HIS A 92 -1.74 -5.29 -12.60
N ARG A 93 -2.09 -5.26 -13.89
CA ARG A 93 -2.38 -4.02 -14.63
C ARG A 93 -3.64 -3.32 -14.12
N GLU A 94 -4.71 -4.07 -13.86
CA GLU A 94 -5.94 -3.50 -13.29
C GLU A 94 -5.71 -2.95 -11.88
N VAL A 95 -4.94 -3.67 -11.04
CA VAL A 95 -4.51 -3.17 -9.73
C VAL A 95 -3.69 -1.89 -9.88
N TYR A 96 -2.70 -1.87 -10.77
CA TYR A 96 -1.87 -0.70 -11.00
C TYR A 96 -2.71 0.50 -11.46
N ARG A 97 -3.62 0.31 -12.42
CA ARG A 97 -4.58 1.34 -12.86
C ARG A 97 -5.41 1.86 -11.69
N GLY A 98 -5.93 0.95 -10.86
CA GLY A 98 -6.71 1.32 -9.69
C GLY A 98 -5.93 2.14 -8.67
N TYR A 99 -4.63 1.88 -8.50
CA TYR A 99 -3.77 2.77 -7.72
C TYR A 99 -3.62 4.15 -8.35
N LYS A 100 -3.38 4.23 -9.67
CA LYS A 100 -3.28 5.50 -10.38
C LYS A 100 -4.54 6.36 -10.24
N GLU A 101 -5.72 5.75 -10.15
CA GLU A 101 -6.98 6.47 -9.93
C GLU A 101 -7.10 7.10 -8.54
N ILE A 102 -6.56 6.46 -7.49
CA ILE A 102 -6.72 6.95 -6.11
C ILE A 102 -5.60 7.89 -5.66
N ILE A 103 -4.42 7.81 -6.30
CA ILE A 103 -3.24 8.60 -5.94
C ILE A 103 -3.51 10.10 -6.05
N ASP A 104 -4.22 10.55 -7.09
CA ASP A 104 -4.50 11.97 -7.30
C ASP A 104 -5.58 12.52 -6.35
N ILE A 105 -6.28 11.63 -5.64
CA ILE A 105 -7.43 11.98 -4.77
C ILE A 105 -7.01 12.04 -3.30
N LEU A 106 -5.99 11.28 -2.92
CA LEU A 106 -5.62 11.05 -1.52
C LEU A 106 -4.28 11.74 -1.19
N PRO A 107 -4.31 12.85 -0.45
CA PRO A 107 -3.13 13.68 -0.21
C PRO A 107 -2.03 13.00 0.60
N GLU A 108 -2.35 11.96 1.37
CA GLU A 108 -1.37 11.18 2.13
C GLU A 108 -0.56 10.19 1.27
N ILE A 109 -0.92 10.02 -0.01
CA ILE A 109 -0.20 9.14 -0.92
C ILE A 109 0.89 9.90 -1.67
N SER A 110 2.14 9.57 -1.36
CA SER A 110 3.32 10.04 -2.08
C SER A 110 3.78 8.98 -3.09
N VAL A 111 3.95 9.41 -4.34
CA VAL A 111 4.43 8.57 -5.43
C VAL A 111 5.95 8.61 -5.50
N VAL A 112 6.59 7.45 -5.49
CA VAL A 112 8.04 7.31 -5.67
C VAL A 112 8.29 6.50 -6.93
N ASN A 113 9.00 7.08 -7.90
CA ASN A 113 9.37 6.38 -9.12
C ASN A 113 10.36 5.24 -8.79
N ALA A 114 9.90 3.99 -8.93
CA ALA A 114 10.62 2.77 -8.61
C ALA A 114 11.33 2.11 -9.82
N ASP A 115 11.35 2.81 -10.97
CA ASP A 115 12.23 2.47 -12.10
C ASP A 115 13.67 2.96 -11.93
N ARG A 116 13.92 3.85 -10.96
CA ARG A 116 15.25 4.35 -10.60
C ARG A 116 16.08 3.31 -9.85
N ASP A 117 17.35 3.61 -9.62
CA ASP A 117 18.20 2.76 -8.79
C ASP A 117 17.80 2.82 -7.31
N LYS A 118 18.22 1.79 -6.56
CA LYS A 118 17.85 1.61 -5.15
C LYS A 118 18.30 2.78 -4.26
N GLU A 119 19.44 3.40 -4.55
CA GLU A 119 19.97 4.51 -3.75
C GLU A 119 19.16 5.79 -3.96
N GLU A 120 18.73 6.06 -5.20
CA GLU A 120 17.83 7.18 -5.50
C GLU A 120 16.47 7.01 -4.83
N ILE A 121 15.88 5.82 -4.93
CA ILE A 121 14.60 5.48 -4.26
C ILE A 121 14.73 5.65 -2.75
N TYR A 122 15.82 5.11 -2.16
CA TYR A 122 16.07 5.22 -0.72
C TYR A 122 16.17 6.67 -0.25
N LYS A 123 16.90 7.52 -0.99
CA LYS A 123 17.04 8.95 -0.66
C LYS A 123 15.68 9.66 -0.68
N GLU A 124 14.86 9.40 -1.69
CA GLU A 124 13.54 10.03 -1.81
C GLU A 124 12.59 9.58 -0.69
N VAL A 125 12.52 8.28 -0.41
CA VAL A 125 11.73 7.74 0.71
C VAL A 125 12.19 8.35 2.03
N LYS A 126 13.50 8.52 2.23
CA LYS A 126 14.04 9.15 3.44
C LYS A 126 13.62 10.60 3.58
N ILE A 127 13.59 11.37 2.49
CA ILE A 127 13.12 12.76 2.50
C ILE A 127 11.65 12.79 2.93
N LEU A 128 10.79 11.99 2.29
CA LEU A 128 9.36 11.92 2.63
C LEU A 128 9.10 11.53 4.09
N LEU A 129 9.90 10.59 4.63
CA LEU A 129 9.81 10.21 6.03
C LEU A 129 10.25 11.35 6.96
N ASN A 130 11.34 12.04 6.65
CA ASN A 130 11.82 13.16 7.45
C ASN A 130 10.79 14.30 7.48
N ASP A 131 10.16 14.64 6.36
CA ASP A 131 9.16 15.72 6.29
C ASP A 131 7.99 15.47 7.25
N ILE A 132 7.57 14.22 7.42
CA ILE A 132 6.49 13.84 8.35
C ILE A 132 6.97 13.73 9.79
N LEU A 133 8.21 13.30 10.02
CA LEU A 133 8.76 13.20 11.38
C LEU A 133 9.13 14.57 11.96
N GLU A 134 9.59 15.52 11.14
CA GLU A 134 9.92 16.88 11.56
C GLU A 134 8.66 17.74 11.82
N GLY A 135 7.52 17.36 11.22
CA GLY A 135 6.23 18.02 11.43
C GLY A 135 5.47 17.61 12.70
N ARG A 136 6.04 16.75 13.55
CA ARG A 136 5.41 16.19 14.76
C ARG A 136 5.86 16.86 16.06
#